data_AF-A0A0M3T410-F1
#
_entry.id   AF-A0A0M3T410-F1
#
_cell.length_a   1.000
_cell.length_b   1.000
_cell.length_c   1.000
_cell.angle_alpha   90.00
_cell.angle_beta   90.00
_cell.angle_gamma   90.00
#
_symmetry.space_group_name_H-M   'P 1'
#
loop_
_entity.id
_entity.type
_entity.pdbx_description
1 polymer ?
#
loop_
_entity_poly.entity_id
_entity_poly.type
_entity_poly.pdbx_seq_one_letter_code
_entity_poly.pdbx_strand_id
1 'polypeptide(L)'
;MSGSKLYMIKDEEPMLSLKAIALLMGTTEEVIAELPWINGNPQFPKHLEQAGKRITRETIALLGSDSMWDCIDYLATKENP
;
A
#
# COMPACT_ATOMS: atom_id res chain seq x y z
N MET A 1 6.95 -10.14 18.27
CA MET A 1 6.97 -8.71 17.87
C MET A 1 5.57 -8.37 17.39
N SER A 2 4.88 -7.42 18.04
CA SER A 2 3.58 -6.95 17.55
C SER A 2 3.88 -6.06 16.35
N GLY A 3 3.74 -6.59 15.14
CA GLY A 3 3.95 -5.82 13.92
C GLY A 3 2.97 -4.66 13.87
N SER A 4 3.45 -3.46 13.53
CA SER A 4 2.59 -2.30 13.32
C SER A 4 1.48 -2.68 12.34
N LYS A 5 0.22 -2.45 12.73
CA LYS A 5 -0.92 -2.76 11.86
C LYS A 5 -0.80 -1.95 10.58
N LEU A 6 -0.82 -2.65 9.44
CA LEU A 6 -0.67 -2.03 8.12
C LEU A 6 -1.86 -1.15 7.75
N TYR A 7 -3.02 -1.47 8.28
CA TYR A 7 -4.25 -0.72 8.09
C TYR A 7 -5.18 -0.88 9.29
N MET A 8 -6.11 0.06 9.43
CA MET A 8 -7.17 0.02 10.44
C MET A 8 -8.42 0.74 9.92
N ILE A 9 -9.57 0.41 10.50
CA ILE A 9 -10.80 1.18 10.30
C ILE A 9 -10.90 2.15 11.48
N LYS A 10 -11.01 3.45 11.19
CA LYS A 10 -11.22 4.50 12.18
C LYS A 10 -12.40 5.35 11.72
N ASP A 11 -13.41 5.49 12.59
CA ASP A 11 -14.62 6.27 12.27
C ASP A 11 -15.28 5.84 10.93
N GLU A 12 -15.32 4.51 10.68
CA GLU A 12 -15.79 3.87 9.42
C GLU A 12 -14.91 4.14 8.18
N GLU A 13 -13.83 4.90 8.31
CA GLU A 13 -12.89 5.18 7.23
C GLU A 13 -11.67 4.24 7.27
N PRO A 14 -11.27 3.66 6.11
CA PRO A 14 -10.05 2.88 6.00
C PRO A 14 -8.81 3.79 6.08
N MET A 15 -7.98 3.55 7.09
CA MET A 15 -6.71 4.23 7.29
C MET A 15 -5.56 3.30 6.97
N LEU A 16 -4.73 3.68 6.00
CA LEU A 16 -3.51 2.96 5.63
C LEU A 16 -2.30 3.55 6.35
N SER A 17 -1.42 2.68 6.84
CA SER A 17 -0.07 3.08 7.26
C SER A 17 0.79 3.48 6.05
N LEU A 18 1.86 4.23 6.30
CA LEU A 18 2.87 4.53 5.27
C LEU A 18 3.43 3.24 4.65
N LYS A 19 3.66 2.21 5.48
CA LYS A 19 4.09 0.89 5.01
C LYS A 19 3.10 0.25 4.03
N ALA A 20 1.80 0.27 4.33
CA ALA A 20 0.79 -0.27 3.42
C ALA A 20 0.77 0.47 2.08
N ILE A 21 0.89 1.80 2.11
CA ILE A 21 0.97 2.62 0.89
C ILE A 21 2.25 2.26 0.11
N ALA A 22 3.39 2.14 0.78
CA ALA A 22 4.67 1.80 0.17
C ALA A 22 4.61 0.43 -0.55
N LEU A 23 4.03 -0.58 0.10
CA LEU A 23 3.80 -1.91 -0.48
C LEU A 23 2.92 -1.83 -1.74
N LEU A 24 1.76 -1.15 -1.64
CA LEU A 24 0.84 -1.00 -2.76
C LEU A 24 1.46 -0.23 -3.94
N MET A 25 2.40 0.67 -3.67
CA MET A 25 3.07 1.49 -4.69
C MET A 25 4.41 0.88 -5.17
N GLY A 26 4.85 -0.23 -4.57
CA GLY A 26 6.11 -0.89 -4.92
C GLY A 26 7.35 -0.09 -4.56
N THR A 27 7.33 0.60 -3.43
CA THR A 27 8.41 1.49 -2.98
C THR A 27 8.60 1.40 -1.47
N THR A 28 9.37 2.32 -0.87
CA THR A 28 9.69 2.33 0.56
C THR A 28 8.90 3.39 1.32
N GLU A 29 8.83 3.27 2.65
CA GLU A 29 8.15 4.24 3.51
C GLU A 29 8.78 5.64 3.43
N GLU A 30 10.10 5.72 3.26
CA GLU A 30 10.83 6.97 3.10
C GLU A 30 10.38 7.72 1.85
N VAL A 31 10.24 7.02 0.72
CA VAL A 31 9.77 7.62 -0.54
C VAL A 31 8.35 8.15 -0.37
N ILE A 32 7.46 7.40 0.28
CA ILE A 32 6.08 7.85 0.52
C ILE A 32 6.04 9.06 1.46
N ALA A 33 6.86 9.06 2.51
CA ALA A 33 6.93 10.15 3.49
C ALA A 33 7.43 11.47 2.88
N GLU A 34 8.28 11.40 1.85
CA GLU A 34 8.80 12.57 1.14
C GLU A 34 7.86 13.13 0.07
N LEU A 35 6.75 12.44 -0.25
CA LEU A 35 5.79 12.92 -1.25
C LEU A 35 5.12 14.21 -0.80
N PRO A 36 4.83 15.14 -1.75
CA PRO A 36 4.04 16.32 -1.43
C PRO A 36 2.59 15.92 -1.10
N TRP A 37 2.02 16.54 -0.06
CA TRP A 37 0.62 16.33 0.34
C TRP A 37 -0.20 17.55 -0.05
N ILE A 38 -1.29 17.33 -0.80
CA ILE A 38 -2.24 18.39 -1.18
C ILE A 38 -3.62 17.98 -0.64
N ASN A 39 -4.22 18.84 0.20
CA ASN A 39 -5.53 18.59 0.82
C ASN A 39 -5.60 17.21 1.52
N GLY A 40 -4.56 16.84 2.26
CA GLY A 40 -4.50 15.55 2.97
C GLY A 40 -4.28 14.32 2.07
N ASN A 41 -4.06 14.51 0.76
CA ASN A 41 -3.80 13.42 -0.18
C ASN A 41 -2.35 13.45 -0.68
N PRO A 42 -1.60 12.34 -0.55
CA PRO A 42 -0.26 12.25 -1.11
C PRO A 42 -0.32 12.34 -2.64
N GLN A 43 0.57 13.16 -3.21
CA GLN A 43 0.68 13.35 -4.65
C GLN A 43 1.68 12.34 -5.20
N PHE A 44 1.15 11.31 -5.85
CA PHE A 44 1.99 10.29 -6.44
C PHE A 44 2.47 10.72 -7.83
N PRO A 45 3.79 10.71 -8.10
CA PRO A 45 4.27 10.85 -9.46
C PRO A 45 3.79 9.66 -10.31
N LYS A 46 3.56 9.90 -11.61
CA LYS A 46 2.98 8.93 -12.55
C LYS A 46 3.66 7.55 -12.53
N HIS A 47 4.98 7.50 -12.30
CA HIS A 47 5.71 6.23 -12.28
C HIS A 47 5.33 5.36 -11.08
N LEU A 48 5.09 5.96 -9.90
CA LEU A 48 4.61 5.23 -8.72
C LEU A 48 3.17 4.76 -8.92
N GLU A 49 2.30 5.59 -9.53
CA GLU A 49 0.94 5.15 -9.86
C GLU A 49 0.93 3.96 -10.83
N GLN A 50 1.81 3.98 -11.84
CA GLN A 50 1.94 2.88 -12.79
C GLN A 50 2.49 1.61 -12.13
N ALA A 51 3.51 1.76 -11.28
CA ALA A 51 4.07 0.67 -10.50
C ALA A 51 2.99 0.05 -9.58
N GLY A 52 2.26 0.87 -8.83
CA GLY A 52 1.22 0.39 -7.94
C GLY A 52 0.06 -0.29 -8.65
N LYS A 53 -0.38 0.26 -9.80
CA LYS A 53 -1.37 -0.42 -10.67
C LYS A 53 -0.89 -1.78 -11.15
N ARG A 54 0.38 -1.89 -11.53
CA ARG A 54 0.98 -3.16 -11.97
C ARG A 54 1.00 -4.17 -10.83
N ILE A 55 1.53 -3.79 -9.67
CA ILE A 55 1.63 -4.65 -8.48
C ILE A 55 0.26 -5.11 -8.02
N THR A 56 -0.71 -4.19 -7.98
CA THR A 56 -2.10 -4.52 -7.60
C THR A 56 -2.68 -5.55 -8.57
N ARG A 57 -2.52 -5.36 -9.89
CA ARG A 57 -3.02 -6.32 -10.88
C ARG A 57 -2.34 -7.68 -10.77
N GLU A 58 -1.03 -7.71 -10.60
CA GLU A 58 -0.26 -8.95 -10.42
C GLU A 58 -0.73 -9.68 -9.15
N THR A 59 -0.93 -8.95 -8.05
CA THR A 59 -1.37 -9.50 -6.77
C THR A 59 -2.80 -10.05 -6.86
N ILE A 60 -3.73 -9.30 -7.46
CA ILE A 60 -5.11 -9.76 -7.70
C ILE A 60 -5.13 -11.02 -8.56
N ALA A 61 -4.32 -11.06 -9.62
CA ALA A 61 -4.23 -12.23 -10.50
C ALA A 61 -3.68 -13.47 -9.77
N LEU A 62 -2.76 -13.28 -8.81
CA LEU A 62 -2.19 -14.36 -8.00
C LEU A 62 -3.15 -14.85 -6.91
N LEU A 63 -3.87 -13.94 -6.25
CA LEU A 63 -4.76 -14.26 -5.14
C LEU A 63 -6.15 -14.72 -5.61
N GLY A 64 -6.58 -14.31 -6.81
CA GLY A 64 -7.96 -14.47 -7.26
C GLY A 64 -8.96 -13.60 -6.48
N SER A 65 -8.46 -12.58 -5.76
CA SER A 65 -9.23 -11.66 -4.91
C SER A 65 -8.90 -10.23 -5.30
N ASP A 66 -9.92 -9.37 -5.42
CA ASP A 66 -9.78 -7.92 -5.66
C ASP A 66 -9.78 -7.09 -4.36
N SER A 67 -9.78 -7.77 -3.20
CA SER A 67 -9.64 -7.15 -1.90
C SER A 67 -8.28 -6.46 -1.74
N MET A 68 -8.32 -5.16 -1.48
CA MET A 68 -7.11 -4.37 -1.18
C MET A 68 -6.40 -4.89 0.08
N TRP A 69 -7.15 -5.38 1.07
CA TRP A 69 -6.61 -5.93 2.31
C TRP A 69 -5.79 -7.19 2.04
N ASP A 70 -6.33 -8.10 1.24
CA ASP A 70 -5.66 -9.33 0.86
C ASP A 70 -4.38 -9.01 0.07
N CYS A 71 -4.41 -7.97 -0.77
CA CYS A 71 -3.23 -7.50 -1.48
C CYS A 71 -2.16 -6.98 -0.51
N ILE A 72 -2.51 -6.12 0.45
CA ILE A 72 -1.57 -5.58 1.44
C ILE A 72 -0.96 -6.71 2.28
N ASP A 73 -1.79 -7.63 2.76
CA ASP A 73 -1.34 -8.78 3.57
C ASP A 73 -0.39 -9.68 2.78
N TYR A 74 -0.73 -10.01 1.53
CA TYR A 74 0.14 -10.79 0.66
C TYR A 74 1.49 -10.10 0.43
N LEU A 75 1.49 -8.83 0.06
CA LEU A 75 2.72 -8.07 -0.19
C LEU A 75 3.59 -7.97 1.06
N ALA A 76 2.97 -7.80 2.24
CA ALA A 76 3.69 -7.78 3.51
C ALA A 76 4.38 -9.12 3.83
N THR A 77 3.76 -10.25 3.48
CA THR A 77 4.41 -11.57 3.63
C THR A 77 5.58 -11.77 2.66
N LYS A 78 5.57 -11.11 1.51
CA LYS A 78 6.67 -11.19 0.52
C LYS A 78 7.87 -10.33 0.90
N GLU A 79 7.65 -9.24 1.62
CA GLU A 79 8.72 -8.35 2.09
C GLU A 79 9.57 -8.95 3.22
N ASN A 80 9.01 -9.89 4.00
CA ASN A 80 9.67 -10.60 5.10
C ASN A 80 9.81 -12.11 4.79
N PRO A 81 10.74 -12.54 3.91
CA PRO A 81 11.10 -13.94 3.74
C PRO A 81 11.91 -14.52 4.91
#